data_AF-A0A9D4K7U6-F1
#
_entry.id   AF-A0A9D4K7U6-F1
#
_cell.length_a   1.000
_cell.length_b   1.000
_cell.length_c   1.000
_cell.angle_alpha   90.00
_cell.angle_beta   90.00
_cell.angle_gamma   90.00
#
_symmetry.space_group_name_H-M   'P 1'
#
loop_
_entity.id
_entity.type
_entity.pdbx_description
1 polymer ?
#
loop_
_entity_poly.entity_id
_entity_poly.type
_entity_poly.pdbx_seq_one_letter_code
_entity_poly.pdbx_strand_id
1 'polypeptide(L)'
;MSANGIAIIFAPCLLRTNKAVQAQELLKQINKQQLCIEKILNEQVRKYRETLQDIKIIDQAKTTAEERLTKVRQSIRATQSKTNSKSKKDVESQPLEEDPESLEEQERVINSHIKSLRKEKEELTSGLPMFEYRHSSDDDIDDIDSTEDADLQSNDSPFDGPGVEMLI
;
A
#
# COMPACT_ATOMS: atom_id res chain seq x y z
N MET A 1 -3.33 9.19 9.25
CA MET A 1 -4.57 9.95 8.97
C MET A 1 -5.77 9.02 9.09
N SER A 2 -6.85 9.44 9.76
CA SER A 2 -8.09 8.65 9.84
C SER A 2 -8.93 8.83 8.56
N ALA A 3 -9.75 7.84 8.21
CA ALA A 3 -10.65 7.93 7.04
C ALA A 3 -11.59 9.14 7.13
N ASN A 4 -12.07 9.45 8.34
CA ASN A 4 -12.88 10.64 8.62
C ASN A 4 -12.13 11.95 8.29
N GLY A 5 -10.86 12.08 8.70
CA GLY A 5 -10.06 13.28 8.40
C GLY A 5 -9.85 13.49 6.89
N ILE A 6 -9.60 12.41 6.15
CA ILE A 6 -9.49 12.45 4.68
C ILE A 6 -10.85 12.82 4.07
N ALA A 7 -11.95 12.26 4.56
CA ALA A 7 -13.28 12.55 4.04
C ALA A 7 -13.68 14.03 4.21
N ILE A 8 -13.33 14.68 5.34
CA ILE A 8 -13.61 16.10 5.57
C ILE A 8 -12.92 16.98 4.51
N ILE A 9 -11.66 16.69 4.20
CA ILE A 9 -10.85 17.51 3.27
C ILE A 9 -11.25 17.25 1.82
N PHE A 10 -11.48 15.99 1.45
CA PHE A 10 -11.65 15.60 0.05
C PHE A 10 -13.11 15.58 -0.42
N ALA A 11 -14.10 15.37 0.46
CA ALA A 11 -15.51 15.32 0.03
C ALA A 11 -15.99 16.60 -0.68
N PRO A 12 -15.65 17.83 -0.23
CA PRO A 12 -16.04 19.07 -0.91
C PRO A 12 -15.37 19.27 -2.28
N CYS A 13 -14.22 18.62 -2.51
CA CYS A 13 -13.48 18.69 -3.77
C CYS A 13 -13.92 17.61 -4.76
N LEU A 14 -14.29 16.43 -4.27
CA LEU A 14 -14.68 15.28 -5.10
C LEU A 14 -16.17 15.30 -5.50
N LEU A 15 -17.05 15.84 -4.66
CA LEU A 15 -18.51 15.69 -4.81
C LEU A 15 -19.26 17.02 -4.98
N ARG A 16 -18.57 18.11 -5.31
CA ARG A 16 -19.17 19.46 -5.41
C ARG A 16 -20.32 19.49 -6.42
N THR A 17 -21.48 19.98 -5.98
CA THR A 17 -22.66 20.19 -6.83
C THR A 17 -22.65 21.58 -7.46
N ASN A 18 -22.74 21.68 -8.79
CA ASN A 18 -22.88 22.94 -9.54
C ASN A 18 -24.35 23.39 -9.67
N LYS A 19 -25.16 23.14 -8.64
CA LYS A 19 -26.57 23.55 -8.63
C LYS A 19 -26.74 24.63 -7.56
N ALA A 20 -27.53 25.66 -7.89
CA ALA A 20 -27.95 26.65 -6.90
C ALA A 20 -28.89 25.96 -5.90
N VAL A 21 -28.35 25.58 -4.75
CA VAL A 21 -29.04 24.90 -3.66
C VAL A 21 -29.11 25.84 -2.47
N GLN A 22 -30.21 25.83 -1.72
CA GLN A 22 -30.34 26.64 -0.51
C GLN A 22 -29.26 26.28 0.51
N ALA A 23 -28.75 27.26 1.24
CA ALA A 23 -27.65 27.07 2.20
C ALA A 23 -27.92 25.95 3.23
N GLN A 24 -29.16 25.79 3.69
CA GLN A 24 -29.55 24.73 4.63
C GLN A 24 -29.43 23.32 4.04
N GLU A 25 -29.69 23.18 2.74
CA GLU A 25 -29.60 21.89 2.05
C GLU A 25 -28.15 21.55 1.70
N LEU A 26 -27.33 22.55 1.37
CA LEU A 26 -25.88 22.40 1.23
C LEU A 26 -25.23 21.87 2.52
N LEU A 27 -25.59 22.42 3.68
CA LEU A 27 -25.09 21.94 4.98
C LEU A 27 -25.45 20.46 5.24
N LYS A 28 -26.64 20.02 4.82
CA LYS A 28 -27.04 18.61 4.91
C LYS A 28 -26.28 17.72 3.91
N GLN A 29 -25.98 18.24 2.73
CA GLN A 29 -25.25 17.50 1.69
C GLN A 29 -23.78 17.30 2.07
N ILE A 30 -23.11 18.28 2.67
CA ILE A 30 -21.70 18.16 3.12
C ILE A 30 -21.53 16.97 4.05
N ASN A 31 -22.39 16.84 5.06
CA ASN A 31 -22.33 15.71 6.00
C ASN A 31 -22.55 14.36 5.31
N LYS A 32 -23.46 14.29 4.33
CA LYS A 32 -23.71 13.07 3.55
C LYS A 32 -22.54 12.74 2.63
N GLN A 33 -21.93 13.73 1.99
CA GLN A 33 -20.76 13.58 1.12
C GLN A 33 -19.55 13.09 1.92
N GLN A 34 -19.28 13.68 3.08
CA GLN A 34 -18.25 13.23 4.00
C GLN A 34 -18.47 11.76 4.40
N LEU A 35 -19.67 11.42 4.88
CA LEU A 35 -19.97 10.04 5.29
C LEU A 35 -19.83 9.04 4.12
N CYS A 36 -20.21 9.44 2.91
CA CYS A 36 -20.07 8.62 1.72
C CYS A 36 -18.60 8.32 1.41
N ILE A 37 -17.74 9.34 1.39
CA ILE A 37 -16.30 9.18 1.16
C ILE A 37 -15.64 8.38 2.29
N GLU A 38 -15.99 8.65 3.55
CA GLU A 38 -15.48 7.89 4.69
C GLU A 38 -15.79 6.39 4.56
N LYS A 39 -17.03 6.05 4.17
CA LYS A 39 -17.43 4.66 3.95
C LYS A 39 -16.65 4.01 2.81
N ILE A 40 -16.48 4.69 1.68
CA ILE A 40 -15.71 4.18 0.54
C ILE A 40 -14.25 3.93 0.95
N LEU A 41 -13.64 4.86 1.66
CA LEU A 41 -12.26 4.73 2.15
C LEU A 41 -12.11 3.57 3.13
N ASN A 42 -13.01 3.47 4.11
CA ASN A 42 -12.99 2.37 5.08
C ASN A 42 -13.13 1.01 4.38
N GLU A 43 -14.05 0.89 3.41
CA GLU A 43 -14.21 -0.33 2.63
C GLU A 43 -12.98 -0.66 1.79
N GLN A 44 -12.37 0.34 1.15
CA GLN A 44 -11.17 0.11 0.34
C GLN A 44 -9.98 -0.33 1.19
N VAL A 45 -9.78 0.31 2.34
CA VAL A 45 -8.73 -0.06 3.30
C VAL A 45 -9.01 -1.44 3.91
N ARG A 46 -10.28 -1.77 4.20
CA ARG A 46 -10.70 -3.08 4.71
C ARG A 46 -10.33 -4.18 3.71
N LYS A 47 -10.76 -4.06 2.45
CA LYS A 47 -10.44 -5.01 1.37
C LYS A 47 -8.94 -5.17 1.19
N TYR A 48 -8.20 -4.05 1.15
CA TYR A 48 -6.75 -4.08 1.03
C TYR A 48 -6.08 -4.84 2.19
N ARG A 49 -6.52 -4.60 3.44
CA ARG A 49 -6.01 -5.33 4.61
C ARG A 49 -6.36 -6.81 4.59
N GLU A 50 -7.56 -7.17 4.15
CA GLU A 50 -8.01 -8.56 4.00
C GLU A 50 -7.14 -9.29 2.97
N THR A 51 -6.93 -8.72 1.78
CA THR A 51 -6.03 -9.31 0.77
C THR A 51 -4.59 -9.44 1.28
N LEU A 52 -4.08 -8.48 2.08
CA LEU A 52 -2.76 -8.62 2.71
C LEU A 52 -2.71 -9.74 3.77
N GLN A 53 -3.80 -9.98 4.49
CA GLN A 53 -3.90 -11.10 5.42
C GLN A 53 -3.91 -12.44 4.66
N ASP A 54 -4.63 -12.53 3.55
CA ASP A 54 -4.65 -13.72 2.70
C ASP A 54 -3.25 -14.03 2.15
N ILE A 55 -2.54 -13.02 1.64
CA ILE A 55 -1.14 -13.17 1.19
C ILE A 55 -0.26 -13.70 2.33
N LYS A 56 -0.42 -13.20 3.56
CA LYS A 56 0.32 -13.69 4.72
C LYS A 56 0.02 -15.16 5.03
N ILE A 57 -1.24 -15.58 4.93
CA ILE A 57 -1.64 -16.98 5.12
C ILE A 57 -1.00 -17.87 4.04
N ILE A 58 -1.01 -17.42 2.78
CA ILE A 58 -0.36 -18.13 1.67
C ILE A 58 1.15 -18.26 1.90
N ASP A 59 1.81 -17.22 2.39
CA ASP A 59 3.25 -17.26 2.73
C ASP A 59 3.56 -18.25 3.86
N GLN A 60 2.70 -18.33 4.87
CA GLN A 60 2.82 -19.32 5.94
C GLN A 60 2.62 -20.74 5.40
N ALA A 61 1.56 -20.97 4.61
CA ALA A 61 1.29 -22.26 3.99
C ALA A 61 2.44 -22.73 3.10
N LYS A 62 3.01 -21.81 2.32
CA LYS A 62 4.20 -22.07 1.50
C LYS A 62 5.40 -22.47 2.34
N THR A 63 5.67 -21.74 3.43
CA THR A 63 6.78 -22.05 4.34
C THR A 63 6.62 -23.44 4.94
N THR A 64 5.43 -23.78 5.43
CA THR A 64 5.13 -25.12 5.96
C THR A 64 5.27 -26.21 4.89
N ALA A 65 4.87 -25.94 3.65
CA ALA A 65 5.05 -26.88 2.55
C ALA A 65 6.54 -27.07 2.20
N GLU A 66 7.35 -26.01 2.23
CA GLU A 66 8.81 -26.06 2.00
C GLU A 66 9.54 -26.82 3.13
N GLU A 67 9.12 -26.67 4.38
CA GLU A 67 9.61 -27.49 5.50
C GLU A 67 9.26 -28.97 5.32
N ARG A 68 8.02 -29.28 4.93
CA ARG A 68 7.58 -30.66 4.66
C ARG A 68 8.36 -31.27 3.50
N LEU A 69 8.58 -30.51 2.42
CA LEU A 69 9.39 -30.92 1.28
C LEU A 69 10.83 -31.26 1.70
N THR A 70 11.41 -30.43 2.58
CA THR A 70 12.76 -30.66 3.10
C THR A 70 12.84 -31.98 3.87
N LYS A 71 11.85 -32.28 4.72
CA LYS A 71 11.76 -33.57 5.44
C LYS A 71 11.62 -34.76 4.50
N VAL A 72 10.78 -34.65 3.46
CA VAL A 72 10.61 -35.70 2.45
C VAL A 72 11.92 -35.96 1.70
N ARG A 73 12.61 -34.92 1.25
CA ARG A 73 13.93 -35.03 0.58
C ARG A 73 15.00 -35.67 1.46
N GLN A 74 15.00 -35.34 2.76
CA GLN A 74 15.90 -35.98 3.73
C GLN A 74 15.58 -37.47 3.87
N SER A 75 14.30 -37.84 3.91
CA SER A 75 13.85 -39.24 3.95
C SER A 75 14.30 -40.01 2.70
N ILE A 76 14.09 -39.46 1.51
CA ILE A 76 14.54 -40.06 0.24
C ILE A 76 16.07 -40.28 0.24
N ARG A 77 16.85 -39.29 0.70
CA ARG A 77 18.31 -39.44 0.78
C ARG A 77 18.73 -40.52 1.77
N ALA A 78 18.01 -40.65 2.89
CA ALA A 78 18.29 -41.66 3.91
C ALA A 78 17.97 -43.08 3.41
N THR A 79 16.91 -43.28 2.62
CA THR A 79 16.59 -44.57 2.00
C THR A 79 17.61 -44.96 0.93
N GLN A 80 18.08 -44.00 0.12
CA GLN A 80 19.12 -44.22 -0.90
C GLN A 80 20.50 -44.53 -0.31
N SER A 81 20.86 -43.98 0.86
CA SER A 81 22.15 -44.26 1.51
C SER A 81 22.25 -45.68 2.09
N LYS A 82 21.12 -46.26 2.53
CA LYS A 82 21.06 -47.63 3.07
C LYS A 82 21.32 -48.72 2.02
N THR A 83 21.08 -48.44 0.73
CA THR A 83 21.35 -49.41 -0.34
C THR A 83 22.84 -49.52 -0.70
N ASN A 84 23.66 -48.54 -0.32
CA ASN A 84 25.09 -48.48 -0.66
C ASN A 84 26.04 -48.89 0.48
N SER A 85 25.52 -49.15 1.69
CA SER A 85 26.33 -49.45 2.89
C SER A 85 25.80 -50.65 3.69
N LYS A 86 26.00 -51.87 3.20
CA LYS A 86 25.92 -53.07 4.05
C LYS A 86 27.15 -53.13 4.99
N SER A 87 27.11 -52.40 6.11
CA SER A 87 27.97 -52.71 7.27
C SER A 87 27.37 -52.20 8.59
N LYS A 88 26.96 -53.18 9.40
CA LYS A 88 26.84 -53.23 10.87
C LYS A 88 26.25 -52.05 11.67
N LYS A 89 25.10 -52.39 12.29
CA LYS A 89 24.73 -52.30 13.72
C LYS A 89 24.01 -51.06 14.30
N ASP A 90 22.84 -51.40 14.83
CA ASP A 90 22.19 -51.04 16.11
C ASP A 90 21.51 -49.66 16.31
N VAL A 91 20.26 -49.78 16.78
CA VAL A 91 19.39 -48.84 17.55
C VAL A 91 18.50 -47.86 16.76
N GLU A 92 17.25 -48.31 16.60
CA GLU A 92 16.02 -47.62 16.98
C GLU A 92 15.74 -46.23 16.41
N SER A 93 15.13 -46.26 15.23
CA SER A 93 13.92 -45.51 14.91
C SER A 93 13.24 -46.37 13.85
N GLN A 94 11.96 -46.72 13.98
CA GLN A 94 11.22 -47.28 12.85
C GLN A 94 10.89 -46.11 11.90
N PRO A 95 11.48 -45.96 10.71
CA PRO A 95 10.71 -45.41 9.61
C PRO A 95 9.84 -46.57 9.12
N LEU A 96 8.52 -46.38 9.13
CA LEU A 96 7.65 -47.13 8.23
C LEU A 96 8.33 -47.11 6.86
N GLU A 97 8.65 -48.29 6.30
CA GLU A 97 9.31 -48.41 5.01
C GLU A 97 8.31 -47.95 3.93
N GLU A 98 8.20 -46.64 3.76
CA GLU A 98 7.52 -46.05 2.62
C GLU A 98 8.40 -46.33 1.39
N ASP A 99 7.78 -46.92 0.37
CA ASP A 99 8.41 -47.23 -0.91
C ASP A 99 9.09 -45.96 -1.46
N PRO A 100 10.37 -46.01 -1.91
CA PRO A 100 11.01 -44.87 -2.55
C PRO A 100 10.15 -44.21 -3.64
N GLU A 101 9.36 -44.99 -4.39
CA GLU A 101 8.46 -44.45 -5.41
C GLU A 101 7.30 -43.62 -4.79
N SER A 102 6.81 -44.03 -3.62
CA SER A 102 5.78 -43.29 -2.86
C SER A 102 6.32 -41.96 -2.32
N LEU A 103 7.56 -41.94 -1.84
CA LEU A 103 8.20 -40.71 -1.34
C LEU A 103 8.47 -39.72 -2.48
N GLU A 104 8.88 -40.21 -3.66
CA GLU A 104 9.05 -39.36 -4.85
C GLU A 104 7.72 -38.78 -5.33
N GLU A 105 6.63 -39.56 -5.31
CA GLU A 105 5.29 -39.05 -5.62
C GLU A 105 4.86 -37.99 -4.60
N GLN A 106 5.09 -38.23 -3.32
CA GLN A 106 4.82 -37.22 -2.29
C GLN A 106 5.61 -35.94 -2.51
N GLU A 107 6.89 -36.02 -2.92
CA GLU A 107 7.68 -34.86 -3.31
C GLU A 107 7.07 -34.12 -4.51
N ARG A 108 6.61 -34.84 -5.54
CA ARG A 108 5.96 -34.23 -6.73
C ARG A 108 4.71 -33.46 -6.34
N VAL A 109 3.85 -34.05 -5.50
CA VAL A 109 2.61 -33.41 -5.01
C VAL A 109 2.91 -32.14 -4.21
N ILE A 110 3.88 -32.19 -3.28
CA ILE A 110 4.24 -31.02 -2.47
C ILE A 110 4.81 -29.90 -3.35
N ASN A 111 5.67 -30.23 -4.33
CA ASN A 111 6.19 -29.23 -5.28
C ASN A 111 5.07 -28.61 -6.13
N SER A 112 4.10 -29.41 -6.58
CA SER A 112 2.92 -28.90 -7.29
C SER A 112 2.15 -27.91 -6.41
N HIS A 113 1.91 -28.25 -5.15
CA HIS A 113 1.22 -27.38 -4.21
C HIS A 113 1.99 -26.07 -3.91
N ILE A 114 3.31 -26.12 -3.78
CA ILE A 114 4.14 -24.91 -3.63
C ILE A 114 4.02 -24.01 -4.87
N LYS A 115 3.98 -24.59 -6.08
CA LYS A 115 3.79 -23.83 -7.32
C LYS A 115 2.42 -23.18 -7.37
N SER A 116 1.36 -23.87 -6.98
CA SER A 116 0.01 -23.29 -6.93
C SER A 116 -0.07 -22.12 -5.94
N LEU A 117 0.51 -22.28 -4.74
CA LEU A 117 0.56 -21.22 -3.73
C LEU A 117 1.32 -19.97 -4.24
N ARG A 118 2.42 -20.16 -4.97
CA ARG A 118 3.17 -19.04 -5.59
C ARG A 118 2.33 -18.31 -6.63
N LYS A 119 1.60 -19.06 -7.46
CA LYS A 119 0.72 -18.49 -8.48
C LYS A 119 -0.42 -17.68 -7.85
N GLU A 120 -1.09 -18.25 -6.85
CA GLU A 120 -2.17 -17.57 -6.14
C GLU A 120 -1.69 -16.29 -5.43
N LYS A 121 -0.50 -16.33 -4.82
CA LYS A 121 0.15 -15.13 -4.28
C LYS A 121 0.36 -14.06 -5.34
N GLU A 122 0.88 -14.42 -6.51
CA GLU A 122 1.10 -13.49 -7.61
C GLU A 122 -0.21 -12.88 -8.09
N GLU A 123 -1.26 -13.70 -8.25
CA GLU A 123 -2.60 -13.26 -8.62
C GLU A 123 -3.15 -12.23 -7.62
N LEU A 124 -3.12 -12.54 -6.31
CA LEU A 124 -3.56 -11.60 -5.26
C LEU A 124 -2.72 -10.32 -5.23
N THR A 125 -1.40 -10.44 -5.39
CA THR A 125 -0.49 -9.29 -5.38
C THR A 125 -0.74 -8.38 -6.58
N SER A 126 -1.00 -8.95 -7.75
CA SER A 126 -1.29 -8.19 -8.98
C SER A 126 -2.62 -7.43 -8.91
N GLY A 127 -3.58 -7.92 -8.12
CA GLY A 127 -4.86 -7.27 -7.88
C GLY A 127 -4.81 -6.12 -6.86
N LEU A 128 -3.69 -5.94 -6.16
CA LEU A 128 -3.54 -4.84 -5.21
C LEU A 128 -3.38 -3.49 -5.94
N PRO A 129 -3.97 -2.41 -5.42
CA PRO A 129 -3.70 -1.07 -5.94
C PRO A 129 -2.19 -0.77 -5.88
N MET A 130 -1.61 -0.44 -7.03
CA MET A 130 -0.23 0.02 -7.11
C MET A 130 -0.17 1.45 -6.57
N PHE A 131 0.38 1.63 -5.37
CA PHE A 131 0.68 2.97 -4.87
C PHE A 131 2.06 3.35 -5.38
N GLU A 132 2.13 4.22 -6.40
CA GLU A 132 3.37 4.91 -6.70
C GLU A 132 3.73 5.78 -5.49
N TYR A 133 4.79 5.39 -4.78
CA TYR A 133 5.39 6.24 -3.77
C TYR A 133 6.06 7.41 -4.51
N ARG A 134 5.29 8.47 -4.79
CA ARG A 134 5.87 9.77 -5.11
C ARG A 134 6.66 10.18 -3.88
N HIS A 135 7.98 9.96 -3.92
CA HIS A 135 8.90 10.61 -3.01
C HIS A 135 8.58 12.10 -3.08
N SER A 136 7.98 12.62 -2.01
CA SER A 136 7.89 14.04 -1.75
C SER A 136 9.34 14.50 -1.51
N SER A 137 10.10 14.75 -2.58
CA SER A 137 11.29 15.59 -2.50
C SER A 137 10.76 17.01 -2.41
N ASP A 138 10.99 17.60 -1.25
CA ASP A 138 10.55 18.91 -0.81
C ASP A 138 11.57 19.97 -1.28
N ASP A 139 11.91 19.98 -2.57
CA ASP A 139 12.96 20.86 -3.13
C ASP A 139 12.43 21.87 -4.16
N ASP A 140 11.14 22.25 -4.09
CA ASP A 140 10.59 23.34 -4.93
C ASP A 140 9.81 24.38 -4.06
N ILE A 141 10.41 24.85 -2.97
CA ILE A 141 10.04 26.11 -2.31
C ILE A 141 11.26 27.04 -2.40
N ASP A 142 11.51 27.60 -3.58
CA ASP A 142 12.50 28.67 -3.79
C ASP A 142 12.03 29.66 -4.89
N ASP A 143 10.74 30.03 -4.90
CA ASP A 143 10.22 31.12 -5.77
C ASP A 143 9.27 32.08 -5.02
N ILE A 144 9.65 32.47 -3.80
CA ILE A 144 9.16 33.71 -3.16
C ILE A 144 10.35 34.43 -2.56
N ASP A 145 11.22 35.00 -3.39
CA ASP A 145 12.01 36.17 -2.99
C ASP A 145 12.53 36.93 -4.22
N SER A 146 11.77 37.93 -4.68
CA SER A 146 12.28 39.00 -5.56
C SER A 146 11.29 40.16 -5.62
N THR A 147 11.02 40.79 -4.48
CA THR A 147 10.59 42.20 -4.46
C THR A 147 11.03 42.83 -3.15
N GLU A 148 12.28 43.27 -3.06
CA GLU A 148 12.67 44.41 -2.22
C GLU A 148 14.10 44.85 -2.54
N ASP A 149 14.22 46.03 -3.15
CA ASP A 149 15.31 47.02 -2.95
C ASP A 149 14.80 48.31 -3.61
N ALA A 150 14.17 49.21 -2.84
CA ALA A 150 14.78 50.23 -2.00
C ALA A 150 15.36 51.40 -2.82
N ASP A 151 14.64 52.53 -2.82
CA ASP A 151 15.28 53.84 -2.83
C ASP A 151 14.45 54.83 -2.00
N LEU A 152 14.91 55.06 -0.77
CA LEU A 152 14.49 56.14 0.11
C LEU A 152 15.38 57.35 -0.18
N GLN A 153 14.82 58.45 -0.68
CA GLN A 153 15.34 59.79 -0.39
C GLN A 153 14.20 60.78 -0.12
N SER A 154 14.18 61.22 1.13
CA SER A 154 13.44 62.33 1.71
C SER A 154 13.94 63.68 1.18
N ASN A 155 13.03 64.61 0.84
CA ASN A 155 12.88 65.94 1.46
C ASN A 155 12.23 66.99 0.54
N ASP A 156 11.53 67.90 1.24
CA ASP A 156 11.17 69.28 0.90
C ASP A 156 9.89 69.57 0.08
N SER A 157 8.86 69.97 0.83
CA SER A 157 7.85 70.93 0.42
C SER A 157 8.50 72.28 0.08
N PRO A 158 7.95 73.08 -0.86
CA PRO A 158 6.90 74.03 -0.49
C PRO A 158 5.72 74.04 -1.47
N PHE A 159 4.52 74.13 -0.90
CA PHE A 159 3.28 74.46 -1.60
C PHE A 159 3.31 75.95 -1.97
N ASP A 160 3.59 76.26 -3.23
CA ASP A 160 3.44 77.60 -3.80
C ASP A 160 2.20 77.62 -4.70
N GLY A 161 1.27 78.51 -4.38
CA GLY A 161 0.04 78.70 -5.15
C GLY A 161 0.32 79.33 -6.51
N PRO A 162 -0.68 79.32 -7.39
CA PRO A 162 -1.23 80.62 -7.71
C PRO A 162 -2.75 80.60 -7.72
N GLY A 163 -3.32 81.65 -7.12
CA GLY A 163 -4.67 82.07 -7.39
C GLY A 163 -4.82 82.41 -8.87
N VAL A 164 -5.92 81.96 -9.46
CA VAL A 164 -6.46 82.58 -10.66
C VAL A 164 -7.91 82.92 -10.34
N GLU A 165 -8.09 84.22 -10.19
CA GLU A 165 -9.35 84.93 -10.12
C GLU A 165 -10.14 84.80 -11.45
N MET A 166 -11.47 84.81 -11.31
CA MET A 166 -12.42 85.47 -12.23
C MET A 166 -12.71 84.80 -13.60
N LEU A 167 -13.93 84.27 -13.78
CA LEU A 167 -14.99 84.93 -14.57
C LEU A 167 -16.32 84.14 -14.58
N ILE A 168 -17.40 84.89 -14.34
CA ILE A 168 -18.86 84.63 -14.47
C ILE A 168 -19.52 83.91 -13.29
#